data_AF-A0A8T6C0Q7-F1
#
_entry.id   AF-A0A8T6C0Q7-F1
#
_cell.length_a   1.000
_cell.length_b   1.000
_cell.length_c   1.000
_cell.angle_alpha   90.00
_cell.angle_beta   90.00
_cell.angle_gamma   90.00
#
_symmetry.space_group_name_H-M   'P 1'
#
loop_
_entity.id
_entity.type
_entity.pdbx_description
1 polymer ?
#
loop_
_entity_poly.entity_id
_entity_poly.type
_entity_poly.pdbx_seq_one_letter_code
_entity_poly.pdbx_strand_id
1 'polypeptide(L)'
;FAGRLVAADGIAHDRLGSQVALHQPWLAAGAYDHDDPFWSAGATYVWKLDNLWEFHAKLEASDMQPGDWFGYSVDIQGDFMVIGAPHRGHPETGTYRSGAAYAFELTDDQWLEVGVLGPVDAVEAGERAEFGWVTEIHGTTAVVGAWLADTDAGGVDAGAAAVYEIPTNGEDADSPADE
;
A
#
# COMPACT_ATOMS: atom_id res chain seq x y z
N PHE A 1 14.66 -5.05 25.86
CA PHE A 1 13.56 -4.16 25.42
C PHE A 1 14.17 -2.80 25.10
N ALA A 2 14.09 -2.35 23.85
CA ALA A 2 14.75 -1.13 23.37
C ALA A 2 13.80 0.09 23.25
N GLY A 3 12.48 -0.13 23.31
CA GLY A 3 11.48 0.93 23.23
C GLY A 3 10.14 0.40 22.71
N ARG A 4 9.14 1.28 22.67
CA ARG A 4 7.82 1.05 22.05
C ARG A 4 7.52 2.23 21.13
N LEU A 5 7.14 1.93 19.89
CA LEU A 5 6.68 2.92 18.91
C LEU A 5 5.16 2.97 18.94
N VAL A 6 4.59 4.19 18.94
CA VAL A 6 3.16 4.44 18.98
C VAL A 6 2.81 5.60 18.05
N ALA A 7 1.63 5.55 17.45
CA ALA A 7 1.04 6.69 16.77
C ALA A 7 0.64 7.74 17.81
N ALA A 8 1.01 9.01 17.60
CA ALA A 8 0.68 10.09 18.52
C ALA A 8 -0.82 10.45 18.49
N ASP A 9 -1.43 10.22 17.33
CA ASP A 9 -2.85 10.35 17.00
C ASP A 9 -3.61 9.02 17.09
N GLY A 10 -2.98 7.94 17.59
CA GLY A 10 -3.60 6.64 17.64
C GLY A 10 -4.85 6.63 18.52
N ILE A 11 -5.99 6.29 17.92
CA ILE A 11 -7.27 6.15 18.59
C ILE A 11 -7.65 4.67 18.77
N ALA A 12 -8.81 4.44 19.42
CA ALA A 12 -9.24 3.10 19.74
C ALA A 12 -9.54 2.33 18.46
N HIS A 13 -8.94 1.14 18.32
CA HIS A 13 -9.14 0.21 17.20
C HIS A 13 -8.35 0.49 15.92
N ASP A 14 -7.42 1.46 15.88
CA ASP A 14 -6.56 1.70 14.71
C ASP A 14 -5.68 0.51 14.29
N ARG A 15 -5.44 -0.43 15.20
CA ARG A 15 -4.66 -1.67 14.96
C ARG A 15 -3.25 -1.40 14.41
N LEU A 16 -2.61 -0.33 14.87
CA LEU A 16 -1.20 -0.06 14.56
C LEU A 16 -0.33 -1.30 14.85
N GLY A 17 0.51 -1.66 13.89
CA GLY A 17 1.38 -2.84 13.97
C GLY A 17 0.69 -4.13 13.52
N SER A 18 -0.47 -4.02 12.88
CA SER A 18 -1.13 -5.13 12.17
C SER A 18 -0.22 -5.77 11.12
N GLN A 19 0.54 -4.93 10.42
CA GLN A 19 1.68 -5.29 9.58
C GLN A 19 2.86 -4.38 9.92
N VAL A 20 4.08 -4.91 9.80
CA VAL A 20 5.32 -4.14 9.97
C VAL A 20 6.30 -4.48 8.85
N ALA A 21 7.07 -3.49 8.43
CA ALA A 21 8.17 -3.64 7.48
C ALA A 21 9.39 -2.87 7.97
N LEU A 22 10.59 -3.39 7.73
CA LEU A 22 11.84 -2.86 8.24
C LEU A 22 12.93 -2.96 7.17
N HIS A 23 13.41 -1.81 6.72
CA HIS A 23 14.64 -1.70 5.95
C HIS A 23 15.39 -0.49 6.46
N GLN A 24 16.41 -0.73 7.30
CA GLN A 24 17.10 0.35 8.01
C GLN A 24 17.60 1.42 7.01
N PRO A 25 17.39 2.72 7.32
CA PRO A 25 16.96 3.26 8.62
C PRO A 25 15.45 3.28 8.86
N TRP A 26 14.63 2.75 7.96
CA TRP A 26 13.18 2.93 7.98
C TRP A 26 12.43 1.74 8.59
N LEU A 27 11.39 2.06 9.36
CA LEU A 27 10.39 1.12 9.83
C LEU A 27 9.02 1.67 9.47
N ALA A 28 8.17 0.85 8.88
CA ALA A 28 6.78 1.17 8.61
C ALA A 28 5.86 0.22 9.37
N ALA A 29 4.73 0.72 9.87
CA ALA A 29 3.72 -0.09 10.53
C ALA A 29 2.32 0.33 10.08
N GLY A 30 1.54 -0.66 9.65
CA GLY A 30 0.17 -0.50 9.19
C GLY A 30 -0.83 -0.37 10.33
N ALA A 31 -1.82 0.51 10.12
CA ALA A 31 -2.96 0.77 10.99
C ALA A 31 -4.24 0.78 10.13
N TYR A 32 -4.58 -0.38 9.53
CA TYR A 32 -5.61 -0.47 8.50
C TYR A 32 -7.03 -0.10 8.95
N ASP A 33 -7.28 -0.06 10.25
CA ASP A 33 -8.59 0.27 10.83
C ASP A 33 -8.60 1.68 11.44
N HIS A 34 -7.59 2.50 11.13
CA HIS A 34 -7.56 3.92 11.47
C HIS A 34 -8.74 4.66 10.83
N ASP A 35 -9.43 5.47 11.63
CA ASP A 35 -10.75 6.03 11.32
C ASP A 35 -10.85 7.58 11.27
N ASP A 36 -9.73 8.29 11.10
CA ASP A 36 -9.66 9.74 10.88
C ASP A 36 -9.01 10.07 9.53
N PRO A 37 -9.66 10.78 8.58
CA PRO A 37 -10.99 11.40 8.68
C PRO A 37 -12.17 10.48 8.32
N PHE A 38 -11.91 9.28 7.81
CA PHE A 38 -12.93 8.34 7.33
C PHE A 38 -12.82 7.01 8.06
N TRP A 39 -13.98 6.41 8.38
CA TRP A 39 -14.03 5.14 9.07
C TRP A 39 -13.22 4.06 8.33
N SER A 40 -12.26 3.44 9.03
CA SER A 40 -11.41 2.38 8.52
C SER A 40 -10.79 2.67 7.14
N ALA A 41 -10.50 3.92 6.83
CA ALA A 41 -9.73 4.25 5.61
C ALA A 41 -8.29 3.73 5.73
N GLY A 42 -7.76 3.70 6.96
CA GLY A 42 -6.46 3.14 7.27
C GLY A 42 -5.32 4.13 7.10
N ALA A 43 -4.19 3.83 7.74
CA ALA A 43 -2.98 4.64 7.69
C ALA A 43 -1.72 3.74 7.81
N THR A 44 -0.58 4.25 7.38
CA THR A 44 0.75 3.65 7.65
C THR A 44 1.63 4.67 8.35
N TYR A 45 2.25 4.27 9.44
CA TYR A 45 3.13 5.12 10.23
C TYR A 45 4.59 4.73 9.99
N VAL A 46 5.44 5.72 9.78
CA VAL A 46 6.85 5.55 9.43
C VAL A 46 7.72 6.15 10.52
N TRP A 47 8.74 5.40 10.93
CA TRP A 47 9.81 5.84 11.82
C TRP A 47 11.16 5.73 11.12
N LYS A 48 12.04 6.68 11.44
CA LYS A 48 13.43 6.69 11.00
C LYS A 48 14.33 6.36 12.19
N LEU A 49 15.32 5.51 11.97
CA LEU A 49 16.37 5.23 12.93
C LEU A 49 17.54 6.17 12.69
N ASP A 50 17.70 7.13 13.60
CA ASP A 50 18.94 7.88 13.74
C ASP A 50 19.71 7.32 14.95
N ASN A 51 19.75 8.06 16.07
CA ASN A 51 20.24 7.54 17.35
C ASN A 51 19.17 6.73 18.09
N LEU A 52 17.91 7.10 17.88
CA LEU A 52 16.71 6.46 18.39
C LEU A 52 15.71 6.37 17.23
N TRP A 53 14.67 5.55 17.40
CA TRP A 53 13.54 5.55 16.49
C TRP A 53 12.70 6.80 16.70
N GLU A 54 12.59 7.62 15.67
CA GLU A 54 11.84 8.88 15.67
C GLU A 54 10.70 8.81 14.67
N PHE A 55 9.53 9.34 15.05
CA PHE A 55 8.39 9.41 14.14
C PHE A 55 8.76 10.31 12.96
N HIS A 56 8.56 9.81 11.75
CA HIS A 56 8.93 10.50 10.53
C HIS A 56 7.69 10.96 9.75
N ALA A 57 6.76 10.05 9.45
CA ALA A 57 5.59 10.37 8.65
C ALA A 57 4.38 9.49 9.00
N LYS A 58 3.18 10.03 8.77
CA LYS A 58 1.94 9.27 8.60
C LYS A 58 1.61 9.32 7.12
N LEU A 59 1.38 8.16 6.52
CA LEU A 59 1.01 8.00 5.12
C LEU A 59 -0.44 7.52 5.07
N GLU A 60 -1.19 8.08 4.13
CA GLU A 60 -2.58 7.77 3.85
C GLU A 60 -2.76 7.80 2.32
N ALA A 61 -3.71 7.03 1.78
CA ALA A 61 -3.98 7.05 0.36
C ALA A 61 -4.48 8.43 -0.10
N SER A 62 -3.96 8.94 -1.22
CA SER A 62 -4.36 10.24 -1.78
C SER A 62 -5.86 10.31 -2.13
N ASP A 63 -6.46 9.17 -2.45
CA ASP A 63 -7.86 8.99 -2.82
C ASP A 63 -8.65 8.17 -1.78
N MET A 64 -8.19 8.16 -0.52
CA MET A 64 -8.77 7.34 0.54
C MET A 64 -10.30 7.44 0.61
N GLN A 65 -10.93 6.28 0.74
CA GLN A 65 -12.36 6.16 0.97
C GLN A 65 -12.64 5.36 2.24
N PRO A 66 -13.85 5.51 2.80
CA PRO A 66 -14.20 4.76 3.99
C PRO A 66 -14.18 3.25 3.75
N GLY A 67 -13.45 2.53 4.60
CA GLY A 67 -13.34 1.08 4.55
C GLY A 67 -12.30 0.53 3.59
N ASP A 68 -11.43 1.35 2.99
CA ASP A 68 -10.40 0.91 2.04
C ASP A 68 -9.30 0.03 2.66
N TRP A 69 -9.10 0.15 3.98
CA TRP A 69 -8.10 -0.60 4.74
C TRP A 69 -6.67 -0.35 4.28
N PHE A 70 -6.32 0.89 3.94
CA PHE A 70 -4.95 1.27 3.63
C PHE A 70 -4.00 0.96 4.79
N GLY A 71 -2.83 0.38 4.50
CA GLY A 71 -1.91 -0.09 5.54
C GLY A 71 -2.24 -1.49 6.03
N TYR A 72 -3.05 -2.26 5.30
CA TYR A 72 -3.28 -3.68 5.61
C TYR A 72 -2.02 -4.51 5.41
N SER A 73 -1.37 -4.33 4.26
CA SER A 73 -0.02 -4.82 4.00
C SER A 73 0.91 -3.64 3.78
N VAL A 74 2.18 -3.81 4.15
CA VAL A 74 3.21 -2.80 3.97
C VAL A 74 4.52 -3.53 3.72
N ASP A 75 5.25 -3.12 2.70
CA ASP A 75 6.65 -3.46 2.54
C ASP A 75 7.48 -2.22 2.22
N ILE A 76 8.76 -2.21 2.61
CA ILE A 76 9.69 -1.10 2.42
C ILE A 76 11.08 -1.62 2.06
N GLN A 77 11.67 -1.07 1.00
CA GLN A 77 13.06 -1.34 0.63
C GLN A 77 13.73 -0.07 0.10
N GLY A 78 14.81 0.35 0.76
CA GLY A 78 15.54 1.56 0.38
C GLY A 78 14.64 2.79 0.38
N ASP A 79 14.48 3.38 -0.81
CA ASP A 79 13.70 4.59 -1.04
C ASP A 79 12.28 4.28 -1.54
N PHE A 80 11.86 3.01 -1.58
CA PHE A 80 10.55 2.58 -2.05
C PHE A 80 9.73 1.91 -0.95
N MET A 81 8.42 2.13 -1.00
CA MET A 81 7.44 1.48 -0.13
C MET A 81 6.18 1.16 -0.93
N VAL A 82 5.54 0.04 -0.60
CA VAL A 82 4.27 -0.38 -1.19
C VAL A 82 3.32 -0.73 -0.06
N ILE A 83 2.13 -0.13 -0.12
CA ILE A 83 1.11 -0.24 0.93
C ILE A 83 -0.19 -0.79 0.32
N GLY A 84 -0.71 -1.87 0.86
CA GLY A 84 -1.95 -2.49 0.42
C GLY A 84 -3.21 -1.86 1.03
N ALA A 85 -4.27 -1.82 0.23
CA ALA A 85 -5.63 -1.42 0.58
C ALA A 85 -6.63 -2.42 -0.03
N PRO A 86 -6.71 -3.66 0.50
CA PRO A 86 -7.44 -4.76 -0.14
C PRO A 86 -8.94 -4.55 -0.25
N HIS A 87 -9.50 -3.64 0.53
CA HIS A 87 -10.93 -3.35 0.51
C HIS A 87 -11.31 -2.17 -0.36
N ARG A 88 -10.33 -1.47 -0.95
CA ARG A 88 -10.61 -0.40 -1.89
C ARG A 88 -11.47 -0.91 -3.03
N GLY A 89 -12.58 -0.20 -3.26
CA GLY A 89 -13.47 -0.43 -4.41
C GLY A 89 -13.17 0.54 -5.54
N HIS A 90 -13.79 0.32 -6.70
CA HIS A 90 -13.83 1.29 -7.79
C HIS A 90 -15.28 1.69 -8.06
N PRO A 91 -15.80 2.78 -7.43
CA PRO A 91 -17.20 3.17 -7.55
C PRO A 91 -17.61 3.45 -9.01
N GLU A 92 -16.69 3.91 -9.85
CA GLU A 92 -16.89 4.11 -11.30
C GLU A 92 -17.24 2.82 -12.05
N THR A 93 -16.79 1.67 -11.53
CA THR A 93 -17.04 0.35 -12.11
C THR A 93 -18.04 -0.48 -11.30
N GLY A 94 -18.47 0.03 -10.14
CA GLY A 94 -19.37 -0.66 -9.22
C GLY A 94 -18.74 -1.84 -8.46
N THR A 95 -17.42 -2.02 -8.55
CA THR A 95 -16.72 -3.08 -7.81
C THR A 95 -16.49 -2.65 -6.36
N TYR A 96 -16.66 -3.59 -5.45
CA TYR A 96 -16.36 -3.46 -4.03
C TYR A 96 -15.16 -4.35 -3.75
N ARG A 97 -14.11 -3.89 -3.03
CA ARG A 97 -12.98 -4.78 -2.66
C ARG A 97 -12.29 -5.50 -3.83
N SER A 98 -12.24 -4.87 -5.01
CA SER A 98 -11.27 -5.28 -6.03
C SER A 98 -9.84 -5.10 -5.51
N GLY A 99 -9.65 -4.14 -4.60
CA GLY A 99 -8.40 -3.86 -3.91
C GLY A 99 -7.47 -2.95 -4.71
N ALA A 100 -6.44 -2.46 -4.02
CA ALA A 100 -5.36 -1.67 -4.59
C ALA A 100 -4.09 -1.81 -3.72
N ALA A 101 -2.95 -1.41 -4.27
CA ALA A 101 -1.76 -1.07 -3.52
C ALA A 101 -1.23 0.29 -3.98
N TYR A 102 -0.49 0.96 -3.12
CA TYR A 102 0.01 2.32 -3.35
C TYR A 102 1.52 2.29 -3.27
N ALA A 103 2.17 2.78 -4.30
CA ALA A 103 3.62 2.92 -4.36
C ALA A 103 4.03 4.31 -3.86
N PHE A 104 5.02 4.33 -2.99
CA PHE A 104 5.63 5.54 -2.45
C PHE A 104 7.13 5.55 -2.74
N GLU A 105 7.66 6.72 -3.04
CA GLU A 105 9.09 7.00 -3.23
C GLU A 105 9.55 8.06 -2.24
N LEU A 106 10.70 7.84 -1.61
CA LEU A 106 11.35 8.82 -0.75
C LEU A 106 12.13 9.84 -1.61
N THR A 107 11.62 11.06 -1.68
CA THR A 107 12.27 12.18 -2.37
C THR A 107 12.51 13.32 -1.37
N ASP A 108 13.74 13.82 -1.28
CA ASP A 108 14.11 14.94 -0.39
C ASP A 108 13.68 14.74 1.09
N ASP A 109 13.84 13.51 1.62
CA ASP A 109 13.41 13.10 2.97
C ASP A 109 11.89 13.16 3.20
N GLN A 110 11.10 13.07 2.11
CA GLN A 110 9.64 12.99 2.13
C GLN A 110 9.15 11.76 1.35
N TRP A 111 8.28 10.97 1.95
CA TRP A 111 7.58 9.88 1.25
C TRP A 111 6.45 10.46 0.40
N LEU A 112 6.54 10.28 -0.91
CA LEU A 112 5.56 10.77 -1.88
C LEU A 112 4.85 9.58 -2.53
N GLU A 113 3.52 9.63 -2.63
CA GLU A 113 2.78 8.66 -3.44
C GLU A 113 3.11 8.89 -4.92
N VAL A 114 3.65 7.85 -5.58
CA VAL A 114 4.08 7.90 -6.98
C VAL A 114 3.18 7.10 -7.91
N GLY A 115 2.28 6.28 -7.36
CA GLY A 115 1.29 5.60 -8.15
C GLY A 115 0.36 4.70 -7.35
N VAL A 116 -0.78 4.38 -7.97
CA VAL A 116 -1.73 3.38 -7.49
C VAL A 116 -1.62 2.15 -8.39
N LEU A 117 -1.27 1.02 -7.79
CA LEU A 117 -1.21 -0.30 -8.41
C LEU A 117 -2.58 -0.97 -8.21
N GLY A 118 -3.23 -1.38 -9.29
CA GLY A 118 -4.49 -2.10 -9.26
C GLY A 118 -4.43 -3.37 -10.11
N PRO A 119 -5.42 -4.27 -9.99
CA PRO A 119 -5.48 -5.51 -10.76
C PRO A 119 -5.21 -5.29 -12.25
N VAL A 120 -4.44 -6.19 -12.89
CA VAL A 120 -3.92 -5.93 -14.26
C VAL A 120 -4.99 -6.09 -15.34
N ASP A 121 -6.08 -6.79 -15.03
CA ASP A 121 -7.19 -7.02 -15.95
C ASP A 121 -8.54 -7.16 -15.22
N ALA A 122 -9.62 -7.30 -15.99
CA ALA A 122 -10.97 -7.42 -15.45
C ALA A 122 -11.25 -8.74 -14.71
N VAL A 123 -10.46 -9.78 -14.97
CA VAL A 123 -10.60 -11.10 -14.33
C VAL A 123 -9.99 -11.04 -12.94
N GLU A 124 -8.77 -10.48 -12.85
CA GLU A 124 -8.14 -10.15 -11.58
C GLU A 124 -8.89 -9.04 -10.82
N ALA A 125 -9.58 -8.12 -11.51
CA ALA A 125 -10.34 -7.05 -10.86
C ALA A 125 -11.72 -7.49 -10.33
N GLY A 126 -12.02 -8.80 -10.33
CA GLY A 126 -13.30 -9.35 -9.89
C GLY A 126 -13.83 -8.72 -8.60
N GLU A 127 -15.15 -8.82 -8.38
CA GLU A 127 -15.87 -8.11 -7.31
C GLU A 127 -15.34 -8.34 -5.88
N ARG A 128 -14.33 -9.20 -5.64
CA ARG A 128 -13.70 -9.44 -4.34
C ARG A 128 -12.24 -9.86 -4.44
N ALA A 129 -11.52 -9.45 -5.47
CA ALA A 129 -10.15 -9.91 -5.65
C ALA A 129 -9.21 -9.64 -4.46
N GLU A 130 -9.54 -8.62 -3.65
CA GLU A 130 -8.79 -8.20 -2.47
C GLU A 130 -7.30 -7.97 -2.79
N PHE A 131 -7.04 -7.39 -3.96
CA PHE A 131 -5.71 -6.99 -4.40
C PHE A 131 -5.07 -6.05 -3.38
N GLY A 132 -3.81 -6.31 -3.00
CA GLY A 132 -3.16 -5.58 -1.91
C GLY A 132 -3.32 -6.26 -0.56
N TRP A 133 -3.74 -7.53 -0.54
CA TRP A 133 -3.75 -8.32 0.70
C TRP A 133 -2.34 -8.60 1.23
N VAL A 134 -1.38 -8.79 0.32
CA VAL A 134 0.05 -8.95 0.59
C VAL A 134 0.84 -8.16 -0.43
N THR A 135 1.95 -7.56 0.01
CA THR A 135 2.85 -6.75 -0.81
C THR A 135 4.29 -7.13 -0.48
N GLU A 136 5.16 -7.21 -1.50
CA GLU A 136 6.60 -7.45 -1.39
C GLU A 136 7.33 -6.59 -2.44
N ILE A 137 8.54 -6.12 -2.12
CA ILE A 137 9.35 -5.26 -2.97
C ILE A 137 10.76 -5.82 -3.07
N HIS A 138 11.32 -5.75 -4.27
CA HIS A 138 12.74 -5.91 -4.47
C HIS A 138 13.27 -4.95 -5.54
N GLY A 139 14.04 -3.95 -5.11
CA GLY A 139 14.49 -2.87 -6.00
C GLY A 139 13.30 -2.02 -6.41
N THR A 140 13.08 -1.86 -7.71
CA THR A 140 11.90 -1.21 -8.28
C THR A 140 10.76 -2.19 -8.56
N THR A 141 10.96 -3.49 -8.37
CA THR A 141 9.90 -4.48 -8.62
C THR A 141 9.02 -4.64 -7.38
N ALA A 142 7.71 -4.48 -7.54
CA ALA A 142 6.69 -4.78 -6.54
C ALA A 142 5.90 -6.04 -6.94
N VAL A 143 5.56 -6.87 -5.95
CA VAL A 143 4.64 -8.00 -6.11
C VAL A 143 3.46 -7.80 -5.18
N VAL A 144 2.25 -7.91 -5.72
CA VAL A 144 1.01 -7.69 -4.97
C VAL A 144 0.07 -8.88 -5.13
N GLY A 145 -0.39 -9.41 -4.02
CA GLY A 145 -1.32 -10.54 -3.98
C GLY A 145 -2.78 -10.11 -4.07
N ALA A 146 -3.55 -10.86 -4.86
CA ALA A 146 -5.01 -10.81 -4.94
C ALA A 146 -5.55 -12.21 -4.70
N TRP A 147 -5.64 -12.61 -3.43
CA TRP A 147 -5.84 -14.01 -3.04
C TRP A 147 -7.20 -14.60 -3.41
N LEU A 148 -8.17 -13.74 -3.73
CA LEU A 148 -9.51 -14.09 -4.19
C LEU A 148 -9.74 -13.68 -5.65
N ALA A 149 -8.69 -13.36 -6.41
CA ALA A 149 -8.83 -13.13 -7.83
C ALA A 149 -9.37 -14.38 -8.54
N ASP A 150 -10.27 -14.17 -9.49
CA ASP A 150 -10.64 -15.20 -10.45
C ASP A 150 -9.50 -15.39 -11.45
N THR A 151 -9.51 -16.50 -12.18
CA THR A 151 -8.50 -16.80 -13.21
C THR A 151 -9.12 -16.93 -14.58
N ASP A 152 -8.34 -16.64 -15.63
CA ASP A 152 -8.76 -16.79 -17.03
C ASP A 152 -9.18 -18.23 -17.40
N ALA A 153 -8.71 -19.21 -16.62
CA ALA A 153 -9.07 -20.61 -16.76
C ALA A 153 -10.43 -20.96 -16.12
N GLY A 154 -11.16 -19.97 -15.59
CA GLY A 154 -12.45 -20.15 -14.93
C GLY A 154 -12.37 -20.65 -13.48
N GLY A 155 -11.19 -20.58 -12.86
CA GLY A 155 -11.04 -20.85 -11.43
C GLY A 155 -11.54 -19.65 -10.64
N VAL A 156 -12.62 -19.84 -9.89
CA VAL A 156 -13.21 -18.82 -9.00
C VAL A 156 -12.41 -18.74 -7.71
N ASP A 157 -12.08 -17.52 -7.26
CA ASP A 157 -11.29 -17.25 -6.05
C ASP A 157 -9.98 -18.08 -5.99
N ALA A 158 -9.38 -18.36 -7.15
CA ALA A 158 -8.17 -19.19 -7.24
C ALA A 158 -6.90 -18.41 -6.86
N GLY A 159 -7.00 -17.07 -6.86
CA GLY A 159 -5.96 -16.14 -6.48
C GLY A 159 -4.99 -15.82 -7.62
N ALA A 160 -4.37 -14.65 -7.49
CA ALA A 160 -3.35 -14.15 -8.40
C ALA A 160 -2.25 -13.40 -7.63
N ALA A 161 -1.11 -13.24 -8.28
CA ALA A 161 -0.03 -12.37 -7.83
C ALA A 161 0.45 -11.56 -9.04
N ALA A 162 0.30 -10.25 -8.95
CA ALA A 162 0.68 -9.33 -9.99
C ALA A 162 2.04 -8.70 -9.69
N VAL A 163 2.82 -8.47 -10.74
CA VAL A 163 4.18 -7.92 -10.66
C VAL A 163 4.19 -6.57 -11.37
N TYR A 164 4.73 -5.55 -10.71
CA TYR A 164 4.81 -4.17 -11.22
C TYR A 164 6.24 -3.67 -11.12
N GLU A 165 6.59 -2.76 -12.01
CA GLU A 165 7.67 -1.82 -11.75
C GLU A 165 7.07 -0.59 -11.04
N ILE A 166 7.72 -0.15 -9.97
CA ILE A 166 7.32 1.01 -9.18
C ILE A 166 7.58 2.26 -10.03
N PRO A 167 6.56 3.11 -10.26
CA PRO A 167 6.77 4.39 -10.92
C PRO A 167 7.79 5.23 -10.15
N THR A 168 8.67 5.92 -10.86
CA THR A 168 9.63 6.84 -10.23
C THR A 168 9.38 8.26 -10.73
N ASN A 169 9.55 9.25 -9.86
CA ASN A 169 9.40 10.66 -10.22
C ASN A 169 10.46 11.14 -11.23
N GLY A 170 11.41 10.29 -11.63
CA GLY A 170 12.53 10.60 -12.52
C GLY A 170 12.38 10.14 -13.98
N GLU A 171 11.39 9.31 -14.34
CA GLU A 171 11.37 8.66 -15.66
C GLU A 171 10.35 9.22 -16.67
N ASP A 172 9.44 10.12 -16.27
CA ASP A 172 8.42 10.68 -17.18
C ASP A 172 8.68 12.12 -17.65
N ALA A 173 9.88 12.67 -17.42
CA ALA A 173 10.22 14.01 -17.89
C ALA A 173 10.77 14.07 -19.33
N ASP A 174 11.07 12.92 -19.98
CA ASP A 174 11.73 12.93 -21.30
C ASP A 174 11.47 11.69 -22.18
N SER A 175 10.24 11.20 -22.25
CA SER A 175 9.82 10.35 -23.37
C SER A 175 9.10 11.20 -24.41
N PRO A 176 9.72 11.51 -25.57
CA PRO A 176 8.99 12.05 -26.70
C PRO A 176 7.91 11.03 -27.08
N ALA A 177 6.71 11.51 -27.34
CA ALA A 177 5.67 10.72 -27.99
C ALA A 177 6.23 10.15 -29.31
N ASP A 178 6.45 8.83 -29.35
CA ASP A 178 6.73 8.12 -30.60
C ASP A 178 5.39 7.71 -31.26
N GLU A 179 5.15 8.41 -32.37
CA GLU A 179 4.32 8.14 -33.57
C GLU A 179 2.80 7.93 -33.46
#